data_AF-A0A645EZD8-F1
#
_entry.id   AF-A0A645EZD8-F1
#
_cell.length_a   1.000
_cell.length_b   1.000
_cell.length_c   1.000
_cell.angle_alpha   90.00
_cell.angle_beta   90.00
_cell.angle_gamma   90.00
#
_symmetry.space_group_name_H-M   'P 1'
#
loop_
_entity.id
_entity.type
_entity.pdbx_description
1 polymer ?
#
loop_
_entity_poly.entity_id
_entity_poly.type
_entity_poly.pdbx_seq_one_letter_code
_entity_poly.pdbx_strand_id
1 'polypeptide(L)'
;MSDYGNFEKVGELGTTLPRNDESITTKPGDIILYQGNQITIYYDTNTWEFTRLGRINDVSPQELRGILGDGDVTTVLSLTD
;
A
#
# COMPACT_ATOMS: atom_id res chain seq x y z
N MET A 1 7.78 -2.33 6.80
CA MET A 1 6.62 -1.44 6.62
C MET A 1 6.04 -1.16 7.98
N SER A 2 5.63 0.08 8.22
CA SER A 2 5.13 0.56 9.52
C SER A 2 3.73 1.11 9.38
N ASP A 3 2.95 1.07 10.46
CA ASP A 3 1.61 1.67 10.48
C ASP A 3 1.69 3.20 10.31
N TYR A 4 0.78 3.74 9.52
CA TYR A 4 0.64 5.19 9.33
C TYR A 4 -0.83 5.57 9.18
N GLY A 5 -1.23 6.64 9.88
CA GLY A 5 -2.59 7.19 9.78
C GLY A 5 -3.73 6.28 10.26
N ASN A 6 -3.45 5.09 10.77
CA ASN A 6 -4.43 4.03 11.09
C ASN A 6 -5.19 3.47 9.87
N PHE A 7 -4.70 3.69 8.65
CA PHE A 7 -5.36 3.23 7.41
C PHE A 7 -4.43 2.57 6.40
N GLU A 8 -3.11 2.64 6.60
CA GLU A 8 -2.13 2.05 5.70
C GLU A 8 -0.89 1.54 6.45
N LYS A 9 -0.18 0.61 5.80
CA LYS A 9 1.22 0.35 6.10
C LYS A 9 2.09 0.92 4.99
N VAL A 10 3.17 1.60 5.37
CA VAL A 10 4.11 2.26 4.45
C VAL A 10 5.52 1.70 4.61
N GLY A 11 6.25 1.55 3.50
CA GLY A 11 7.66 1.17 3.52
C GLY A 11 8.45 1.86 2.42
N GLU A 12 9.72 2.14 2.68
CA GLU A 12 10.63 2.70 1.69
C GLU A 12 11.03 1.67 0.63
N LEU A 13 11.17 2.13 -0.61
CA LEU A 13 11.69 1.32 -1.73
C LEU A 13 13.22 1.29 -1.79
N GLY A 14 13.90 2.25 -1.13
CA GLY A 14 15.35 2.46 -1.28
C GLY A 14 15.77 2.96 -2.66
N THR A 15 14.82 3.29 -3.53
CA THR A 15 15.02 3.83 -4.87
C THR A 15 13.85 4.74 -5.25
N THR A 16 13.97 5.45 -6.38
CA THR A 16 12.93 6.31 -6.93
C THR A 16 12.37 5.72 -8.21
N LEU A 17 11.05 5.69 -8.33
CA LEU A 17 10.29 5.26 -9.49
C LEU A 17 9.51 6.45 -10.09
N PRO A 18 9.25 6.44 -11.41
CA PRO A 18 8.36 7.43 -12.02
C PRO A 18 6.93 7.32 -11.47
N ARG A 19 6.22 8.45 -11.47
CA ARG A 19 4.87 8.57 -10.92
C ARG A 19 3.88 8.87 -12.05
N ASN A 20 2.67 8.35 -11.91
CA ASN A 20 1.48 8.75 -12.67
C ASN A 20 0.37 9.03 -11.65
N ASP A 21 0.52 10.14 -10.92
CA ASP A 21 -0.40 10.46 -9.83
C ASP A 21 -1.76 10.91 -10.36
N GLU A 22 -2.81 10.37 -9.75
CA GLU A 22 -4.21 10.71 -10.03
C GLU A 22 -4.97 10.84 -8.71
N SER A 23 -6.05 11.63 -8.73
CA SER A 23 -6.95 11.75 -7.59
C SER A 23 -7.66 10.43 -7.32
N ILE A 24 -7.28 9.76 -6.24
CA ILE A 24 -7.71 8.41 -5.92
C ILE A 24 -8.22 8.36 -4.49
N THR A 25 -9.43 7.82 -4.31
CA THR A 25 -9.89 7.30 -3.01
C THR A 25 -9.50 5.83 -2.91
N THR A 26 -8.61 5.52 -1.98
CA THR A 26 -8.13 4.15 -1.74
C THR A 26 -9.21 3.29 -1.11
N LYS A 27 -9.06 1.99 -1.30
CA LYS A 27 -9.89 0.95 -0.67
C LYS A 27 -8.97 -0.12 -0.09
N PRO A 28 -9.43 -0.91 0.90
CA PRO A 28 -8.66 -2.03 1.44
C PRO A 28 -8.14 -2.92 0.31
N GLY A 29 -6.85 -3.20 0.32
CA GLY A 29 -6.12 -3.98 -0.69
C GLY A 29 -5.42 -3.14 -1.75
N ASP A 30 -5.68 -1.84 -1.87
CA ASP A 30 -4.97 -0.98 -2.83
C ASP A 30 -3.47 -0.89 -2.47
N ILE A 31 -2.63 -1.07 -3.49
CA ILE A 31 -1.17 -0.92 -3.42
C ILE A 31 -0.81 0.37 -4.17
N ILE A 32 -0.21 1.32 -3.47
CA ILE A 32 0.11 2.65 -3.99
C ILE A 32 1.62 2.88 -3.97
N LEU A 33 2.13 3.49 -5.04
CA LEU A 33 3.42 4.17 -5.04
C LEU A 33 3.19 5.59 -4.51
N TYR A 34 3.72 5.87 -3.34
CA TYR A 34 3.62 7.17 -2.69
C TYR A 34 4.93 7.95 -2.84
N GLN A 35 4.82 9.21 -3.29
CA GLN A 35 5.95 10.13 -3.55
C GLN A 35 7.07 9.59 -4.47
N GLY A 36 6.88 8.44 -5.11
CA GLY A 36 7.87 7.82 -6.00
C GLY A 36 8.93 6.99 -5.29
N ASN A 37 8.99 6.97 -3.96
CA ASN A 37 10.02 6.27 -3.20
C ASN A 37 9.47 5.40 -2.05
N GLN A 38 8.15 5.33 -1.90
CA GLN A 38 7.47 4.54 -0.87
C GLN A 38 6.40 3.66 -1.51
N ILE A 39 6.22 2.45 -0.97
CA ILE A 39 5.06 1.61 -1.24
C ILE A 39 4.14 1.62 -0.03
N THR A 40 2.84 1.76 -0.27
CA THR A 40 1.82 1.63 0.76
C THR A 40 0.81 0.55 0.42
N ILE A 41 0.36 -0.15 1.46
CA ILE A 41 -0.76 -1.10 1.39
C ILE A 41 -1.87 -0.52 2.25
N TYR A 42 -2.98 -0.16 1.60
CA TYR A 42 -4.16 0.38 2.27
C TYR A 42 -5.05 -0.72 2.84
N TYR A 43 -5.52 -0.54 4.07
CA TYR A 43 -6.54 -1.38 4.71
C TYR A 43 -7.75 -0.57 5.20
N ASP A 44 -7.81 0.70 4.83
CA ASP A 44 -8.94 1.61 4.93
C ASP A 44 -8.87 2.62 3.76
N THR A 45 -9.63 3.72 3.86
CA THR A 45 -9.77 4.74 2.83
C THR A 45 -8.95 5.99 3.12
N ASN A 46 -8.41 6.59 2.06
CA ASN A 46 -7.77 7.90 2.02
C ASN A 46 -7.94 8.49 0.62
N THR A 47 -8.06 9.81 0.50
CA THR A 47 -8.12 10.48 -0.80
C THR A 47 -6.95 11.43 -0.97
N TRP A 48 -6.14 11.20 -2.00
CA TRP A 48 -5.01 12.05 -2.36
C TRP A 48 -4.63 11.83 -3.83
N GLU A 49 -3.57 12.51 -4.26
CA GLU A 49 -2.91 12.27 -5.54
C GLU A 49 -1.93 11.09 -5.41
N PHE A 50 -2.24 9.98 -6.06
CA PHE A 50 -1.54 8.71 -5.90
C PHE A 50 -1.25 8.03 -7.23
N THR A 51 -0.16 7.27 -7.29
CA THR A 51 0.08 6.31 -8.39
C THR A 51 -0.35 4.92 -7.93
N ARG A 52 -1.44 4.37 -8.48
CA ARG A 52 -1.88 2.99 -8.17
C ARG A 52 -1.00 1.97 -8.88
N LEU A 53 -0.40 1.06 -8.13
CA LEU A 53 0.39 -0.06 -8.65
C LEU A 53 -0.45 -1.33 -8.86
N GLY A 54 -1.46 -1.53 -8.01
CA GLY A 54 -2.31 -2.70 -8.09
C GLY A 54 -3.25 -2.82 -6.91
N ARG A 55 -3.81 -4.02 -6.75
CA ARG A 55 -4.73 -4.36 -5.68
C ARG A 55 -4.56 -5.83 -5.27
N ILE A 56 -4.52 -6.09 -3.98
CA ILE A 56 -4.63 -7.44 -3.42
C ILE A 56 -6.09 -7.88 -3.58
N ASN A 57 -6.30 -8.93 -4.37
CA ASN A 57 -7.63 -9.51 -4.62
C ASN A 57 -7.91 -10.69 -3.68
N ASP A 58 -9.15 -11.17 -3.68
CA ASP A 58 -9.57 -12.38 -2.98
C ASP A 58 -9.28 -12.40 -1.46
N VAL A 59 -9.28 -11.22 -0.85
CA VAL A 59 -9.14 -11.02 0.60
C VAL A 59 -10.16 -10.00 1.08
N SER A 60 -10.86 -10.30 2.17
CA SER A 60 -11.76 -9.32 2.81
C SER A 60 -10.95 -8.25 3.55
N PRO A 61 -11.52 -7.05 3.80
CA PRO A 61 -10.83 -6.01 4.58
C PRO A 61 -10.38 -6.48 5.98
N GLN A 62 -11.16 -7.34 6.63
CA GLN A 62 -10.85 -7.88 7.96
C GLN A 62 -9.71 -8.89 7.90
N GLU A 63 -9.71 -9.80 6.92
CA GLU A 63 -8.61 -10.74 6.71
C GLU A 63 -7.32 -10.00 6.34
N LEU A 64 -7.40 -8.97 5.49
CA LEU A 64 -6.23 -8.17 5.13
C LEU A 64 -5.61 -7.50 6.37
N ARG A 65 -6.43 -6.91 7.25
CA ARG A 65 -5.93 -6.35 8.52
C ARG A 65 -5.29 -7.42 9.39
N GLY A 66 -5.87 -8.62 9.46
CA GLY A 66 -5.30 -9.74 10.19
C GLY A 66 -3.95 -10.22 9.64
N ILE A 67 -3.80 -10.28 8.31
CA ILE A 67 -2.55 -10.64 7.63
C ILE A 67 -1.48 -9.58 7.86
N LEU A 68 -1.86 -8.31 7.75
CA LEU A 68 -0.97 -7.18 7.98
C LEU A 68 -0.56 -7.08 9.46
N GLY A 69 -1.42 -7.47 10.39
CA GLY A 69 -1.12 -7.47 11.82
C GLY A 69 -0.86 -6.07 12.40
N ASP A 70 -0.51 -6.05 13.68
CA ASP A 70 -0.21 -4.82 14.42
C ASP A 70 1.28 -4.48 14.36
N GLY A 71 1.61 -3.19 14.23
CA GLY A 71 2.99 -2.70 14.26
C GLY A 71 3.77 -2.97 12.97
N ASP A 72 5.09 -3.00 13.11
CA ASP A 72 6.00 -3.14 11.98
C ASP A 72 6.00 -4.56 11.41
N VAL A 73 5.92 -4.64 10.07
CA VAL A 73 6.02 -5.91 9.32
C VAL A 73 7.09 -5.86 8.27
N THR A 74 7.64 -7.03 7.93
CA THR A 74 8.52 -7.19 6.77
C THR A 74 7.72 -7.72 5.60
N THR A 75 7.76 -7.01 4.47
CA THR A 75 7.05 -7.39 3.23
C THR A 75 8.08 -7.65 2.14
N VAL A 76 7.92 -8.75 1.41
CA VAL A 76 8.75 -9.09 0.26
C VAL A 76 7.90 -8.92 -1.01
N LEU A 77 8.40 -8.11 -1.94
CA LEU A 77 7.82 -7.94 -3.28
C LEU A 77 8.70 -8.69 -4.27
N SER A 78 8.08 -9.45 -5.15
CA SER A 78 8.76 -10.19 -6.22
C SER A 78 7.93 -10.14 -7.49
N LEU A 79 8.60 -10.20 -8.63
CA LEU A 79 7.94 -10.49 -9.90
C LEU A 79 7.72 -12.00 -9.98
N THR A 80 6.61 -12.40 -10.58
CA THR A 80 6.40 -13.80 -10.94
C THR A 80 7.36 -14.19 -12.05
N ASP A 81 7.92 -15.40 -11.97
CA ASP A 81 8.70 -16.00 -13.05
C ASP A 81 7.87 -16.23 -14.33
#